data_AF-A0AAJ5RTS0-F1
#
_entry.id   AF-A0AAJ5RTS0-F1
#
_cell.length_a   1.000
_cell.length_b   1.000
_cell.length_c   1.000
_cell.angle_alpha   90.00
_cell.angle_beta   90.00
_cell.angle_gamma   90.00
#
_symmetry.space_group_name_H-M   'P 1'
#
loop_
_entity.id
_entity.type
_entity.pdbx_description
1 polymer ?
#
loop_
_entity_poly.entity_id
_entity_poly.type
_entity_poly.pdbx_seq_one_letter_code
_entity_poly.pdbx_strand_id
1 'polypeptide(L)'
;MRKALVLLALFPVSMPILADGSSRDELKAAADAAFNAASYCHNSQAVYQGAVLAARNGVPEGKILETSGLSGDKKGVALIALAVSDSAAGRADPKRYYDSCMNSVRTDVNTLIDGVIDR
;
A
#
# COMPACT_ATOMS: atom_id res chain seq x y z
N MET A 1 -29.47 -22.54 27.73
CA MET A 1 -30.26 -21.29 27.77
C MET A 1 -29.39 -20.14 27.24
N ARG A 2 -29.99 -19.24 26.43
CA ARG A 2 -29.45 -17.97 25.84
C ARG A 2 -28.34 -18.17 24.79
N LYS A 3 -28.59 -18.23 23.48
CA LYS A 3 -29.18 -17.25 22.52
C LYS A 3 -28.55 -15.85 22.60
N ALA A 4 -27.68 -15.54 21.64
CA ALA A 4 -27.64 -14.25 20.97
C ALA A 4 -27.19 -14.49 19.51
N LEU A 5 -28.19 -14.63 18.64
CA LEU A 5 -28.09 -14.36 17.21
C LEU A 5 -27.64 -12.90 17.07
N VAL A 6 -26.55 -12.64 16.36
CA VAL A 6 -26.34 -11.32 15.74
C VAL A 6 -26.76 -11.46 14.28
N LEU A 7 -28.07 -11.33 14.08
CA LEU A 7 -28.66 -11.00 12.79
C LEU A 7 -28.84 -9.48 12.78
N LEU A 8 -27.91 -8.79 12.14
CA LEU A 8 -28.11 -7.43 11.61
C LEU A 8 -27.56 -7.51 10.18
N ALA A 9 -28.34 -8.14 9.31
CA ALA A 9 -29.22 -7.43 8.39
C ALA A 9 -28.42 -6.87 7.22
N LEU A 10 -28.30 -7.72 6.20
CA LEU A 10 -28.15 -7.36 4.80
C LEU A 10 -29.35 -6.48 4.41
N PHE A 11 -29.32 -5.20 4.79
CA PHE A 11 -30.13 -4.20 4.13
C PHE A 11 -29.33 -3.69 2.93
N PRO A 12 -29.88 -3.77 1.71
CA PRO A 12 -29.40 -2.91 0.64
C PRO A 12 -29.88 -1.52 1.02
N VAL A 13 -29.07 -0.78 1.77
CA VAL A 13 -29.21 0.67 1.75
C VAL A 13 -28.68 1.05 0.38
N SER A 14 -29.57 1.03 -0.61
CA SER A 14 -29.51 1.93 -1.75
C SER A 14 -29.39 3.32 -1.15
N MET A 15 -28.15 3.70 -0.84
CA MET A 15 -27.79 5.08 -0.61
C MET A 15 -28.30 5.82 -1.84
N PRO A 16 -29.07 6.91 -1.67
CA PRO A 16 -29.22 7.85 -2.76
C PRO A 16 -27.80 8.21 -3.16
N ILE A 17 -27.40 7.77 -4.35
CA ILE A 17 -26.26 8.28 -5.07
C ILE A 17 -26.56 9.78 -5.14
N LEU A 18 -25.94 10.56 -4.26
CA LEU A 18 -25.80 11.98 -4.46
C LEU A 18 -25.01 12.07 -5.76
N ALA A 19 -25.76 12.33 -6.82
CA ALA A 19 -25.21 12.71 -8.11
C ALA A 19 -24.51 14.05 -7.91
N ASP A 20 -23.18 14.00 -7.81
CA ASP A 20 -22.33 15.12 -8.14
C ASP A 20 -21.09 14.56 -8.88
N GLY A 21 -20.98 14.94 -10.16
CA GLY A 21 -19.82 14.75 -11.05
C GLY A 21 -19.52 13.34 -11.58
N SER A 22 -19.38 12.35 -10.70
CA SER A 22 -18.61 11.15 -11.05
C SER A 22 -19.44 9.97 -11.60
N SER A 23 -19.07 9.47 -12.78
CA SER A 23 -19.67 8.27 -13.38
C SER A 23 -19.29 7.02 -12.56
N ARG A 24 -20.18 6.01 -12.57
CA ARG A 24 -19.94 4.72 -11.90
C ARG A 24 -18.62 4.05 -12.33
N ASP A 25 -18.17 4.31 -13.55
CA ASP A 25 -16.92 3.78 -14.10
C ASP A 25 -15.69 4.49 -13.53
N GLU A 26 -15.77 5.79 -13.23
CA GLU A 26 -14.67 6.54 -12.59
C GLU A 26 -14.50 6.15 -11.12
N LEU A 27 -15.60 5.95 -10.39
CA LEU A 27 -15.57 5.41 -9.02
C LEU A 27 -14.98 3.99 -9.00
N LYS A 28 -15.29 3.17 -10.01
CA LYS A 28 -14.69 1.84 -10.17
C LYS A 28 -13.19 1.94 -10.43
N ALA A 29 -12.75 2.83 -11.31
CA ALA A 29 -11.33 3.04 -11.61
C ALA A 29 -10.55 3.50 -10.37
N ALA A 30 -11.12 4.40 -9.57
CA ALA A 30 -10.52 4.84 -8.31
C ALA A 30 -10.41 3.70 -7.28
N ALA A 31 -11.44 2.85 -7.16
CA ALA A 31 -11.41 1.68 -6.30
C ALA A 31 -10.36 0.65 -6.74
N ASP A 32 -10.26 0.38 -8.04
CA ASP A 32 -9.26 -0.54 -8.60
C ASP A 32 -7.83 0.02 -8.40
N ALA A 33 -7.64 1.33 -8.56
CA ALA A 33 -6.37 2.00 -8.26
C ALA A 33 -5.97 1.87 -6.78
N ALA A 34 -6.91 2.11 -5.86
CA ALA A 34 -6.69 1.97 -4.43
C ALA A 34 -6.32 0.52 -4.04
N PHE A 35 -7.00 -0.48 -4.61
CA PHE A 35 -6.71 -1.89 -4.34
C PHE A 35 -5.32 -2.30 -4.84
N ASN A 36 -4.96 -1.91 -6.07
CA ASN A 36 -3.65 -2.20 -6.65
C ASN A 36 -2.52 -1.52 -5.86
N ALA A 37 -2.74 -0.28 -5.43
CA ALA A 37 -1.78 0.46 -4.65
C ALA A 37 -1.61 -0.09 -3.22
N ALA A 38 -2.69 -0.54 -2.57
CA ALA A 38 -2.61 -1.25 -1.29
C ALA A 38 -1.83 -2.56 -1.40
N SER A 39 -2.09 -3.34 -2.47
CA SER A 39 -1.34 -4.56 -2.77
C SER A 39 0.15 -4.27 -3.00
N TYR A 40 0.47 -3.19 -3.70
CA TYR A 40 1.84 -2.71 -3.87
C TYR A 40 2.51 -2.37 -2.53
N CYS A 41 1.84 -1.62 -1.64
CA CYS A 41 2.40 -1.28 -0.33
C CYS A 41 2.66 -2.52 0.53
N HIS A 42 1.75 -3.49 0.50
CA HIS A 42 1.91 -4.76 1.22
C HIS A 42 3.13 -5.55 0.71
N ASN A 43 3.27 -5.69 -0.61
CA ASN A 43 4.42 -6.38 -1.20
C ASN A 43 5.73 -5.65 -0.93
N SER A 44 5.73 -4.32 -1.03
CA SER A 44 6.92 -3.50 -0.78
C SER A 44 7.35 -3.57 0.69
N GLN A 45 6.41 -3.66 1.63
CA GLN A 45 6.73 -3.87 3.04
C GLN A 45 7.45 -5.21 3.27
N ALA A 46 7.00 -6.29 2.62
CA ALA A 46 7.65 -7.60 2.72
C ALA A 46 9.09 -7.56 2.17
N VAL A 47 9.29 -6.91 1.02
CA VAL A 47 10.63 -6.69 0.44
C VAL A 47 11.51 -5.87 1.38
N TYR A 48 10.98 -4.77 1.92
CA TYR A 48 11.68 -3.93 2.89
C TYR A 48 12.12 -4.74 4.12
N GLN A 49 11.22 -5.52 4.71
CA GLN A 49 11.52 -6.35 5.88
C GLN A 49 12.60 -7.40 5.56
N GLY A 50 12.51 -8.06 4.40
CA GLY A 50 13.53 -9.01 3.94
C GLY A 50 14.89 -8.36 3.75
N ALA A 51 14.95 -7.18 3.13
CA ALA A 51 16.18 -6.43 2.93
C ALA A 51 16.80 -5.95 4.26
N VAL A 52 15.98 -5.49 5.22
CA VAL A 52 16.44 -5.14 6.57
C VAL A 52 17.09 -6.36 7.23
N LEU A 53 16.45 -7.53 7.19
CA LEU A 53 16.99 -8.75 7.80
C LEU A 53 18.31 -9.16 7.15
N ALA A 54 18.39 -9.14 5.82
CA ALA A 54 19.61 -9.44 5.09
C ALA A 54 20.74 -8.47 5.44
N ALA A 55 20.46 -7.16 5.51
CA ALA A 55 21.42 -6.14 5.90
C ALA A 55 21.92 -6.35 7.34
N ARG A 56 21.03 -6.68 8.29
CA ARG A 56 21.41 -7.02 9.68
C ARG A 56 22.34 -8.23 9.76
N ASN A 57 22.16 -9.19 8.86
CA ASN A 57 23.00 -10.37 8.75
C ASN A 57 24.31 -10.12 7.97
N GLY A 58 24.63 -8.86 7.64
CA GLY A 58 25.87 -8.49 6.96
C GLY A 58 25.88 -8.78 5.45
N VAL A 59 24.72 -9.06 4.84
CA VAL A 59 24.63 -9.24 3.39
C VAL A 59 24.83 -7.89 2.69
N PRO A 60 25.78 -7.74 1.75
CA PRO A 60 25.97 -6.48 1.03
C PRO A 60 24.77 -6.11 0.18
N GLU A 61 24.47 -4.81 0.07
CA GLU A 61 23.33 -4.26 -0.70
C GLU A 61 23.25 -4.81 -2.12
N GLY A 62 24.39 -4.87 -2.84
CA GLY A 62 24.44 -5.42 -4.19
C GLY A 62 23.95 -6.88 -4.28
N LYS A 63 24.22 -7.70 -3.26
CA LYS A 63 23.75 -9.10 -3.21
C LYS A 63 22.26 -9.19 -2.88
N ILE A 64 21.76 -8.28 -2.03
CA ILE A 64 20.32 -8.16 -1.74
C ILE A 64 19.57 -7.78 -3.02
N LEU A 65 20.07 -6.80 -3.77
CA LEU A 65 19.52 -6.38 -5.06
C LEU A 65 19.49 -7.52 -6.09
N GLU A 66 20.62 -8.22 -6.26
CA GLU A 66 20.72 -9.38 -7.16
C GLU A 66 19.70 -10.47 -6.80
N THR A 67 19.61 -10.85 -5.53
CA THR A 67 18.74 -11.94 -5.07
C THR A 67 17.26 -11.56 -5.10
N SER A 68 16.93 -10.28 -4.94
CA SER A 68 15.55 -9.78 -5.01
C SER A 68 14.97 -9.76 -6.43
N GLY A 69 15.82 -9.81 -7.46
CA GLY A 69 15.39 -9.62 -8.85
C GLY A 69 14.98 -8.19 -9.20
N LEU A 70 15.22 -7.22 -8.31
CA LEU A 70 14.79 -5.82 -8.46
C LEU A 70 15.88 -4.89 -9.04
N SER A 71 17.02 -5.42 -9.48
CA SER A 71 18.16 -4.64 -9.97
C SER A 71 17.85 -3.74 -11.18
N GLY A 72 16.83 -4.07 -11.96
CA GLY A 72 16.35 -3.25 -13.09
C GLY A 72 15.19 -2.30 -12.75
N ASP A 73 14.58 -2.44 -11.57
CA ASP A 73 13.46 -1.60 -11.13
C ASP A 73 13.95 -0.46 -10.22
N LYS A 74 13.84 0.78 -10.70
CA LYS A 74 14.24 1.96 -9.92
C LYS A 74 13.54 2.04 -8.56
N LYS A 75 12.27 1.63 -8.46
CA LYS A 75 11.53 1.67 -7.19
C LYS A 75 12.02 0.59 -6.23
N GLY A 76 12.22 -0.63 -6.72
CA GLY A 76 12.81 -1.73 -5.97
C GLY A 76 14.24 -1.45 -5.49
N VAL A 77 15.08 -0.82 -6.33
CA VAL A 77 16.43 -0.37 -5.95
C VAL A 77 16.36 0.64 -4.80
N ALA A 78 15.54 1.69 -4.92
CA ALA A 78 15.39 2.70 -3.87
C ALA A 78 14.84 2.11 -2.57
N LEU A 79 13.93 1.14 -2.65
CA LEU A 79 13.38 0.44 -1.50
C LEU A 79 14.44 -0.35 -0.73
N ILE A 80 15.30 -1.08 -1.46
CA ILE A 80 16.40 -1.85 -0.84
C ILE A 80 17.43 -0.91 -0.23
N ALA A 81 17.81 0.17 -0.92
CA ALA A 81 18.72 1.17 -0.38
C ALA A 81 18.18 1.81 0.91
N LEU A 82 16.88 2.12 0.95
CA LEU A 82 16.21 2.63 2.15
C LEU A 82 16.24 1.60 3.30
N ALA A 83 15.92 0.35 3.02
CA ALA A 83 15.95 -0.74 4.01
C ALA A 83 17.35 -0.95 4.60
N VAL A 84 18.39 -0.94 3.76
CA VAL A 84 19.79 -1.04 4.20
C VAL A 84 20.18 0.15 5.06
N SER A 85 19.85 1.38 4.63
CA SER A 85 20.12 2.60 5.38
C SER A 85 19.43 2.62 6.75
N ASP A 86 18.14 2.28 6.80
CA ASP A 86 17.37 2.24 8.03
C ASP A 86 17.84 1.13 8.98
N SER A 87 18.29 0.00 8.43
CA SER A 87 18.92 -1.07 9.20
C SER A 87 20.21 -0.60 9.87
N ALA A 88 21.11 0.03 9.11
CA ALA A 88 22.36 0.58 9.63
C ALA A 88 22.15 1.69 10.68
N ALA A 89 21.08 2.48 10.52
CA ALA A 89 20.73 3.54 11.46
C ALA A 89 19.88 3.05 12.67
N GLY A 90 19.57 1.76 12.77
CA GLY A 90 18.78 1.21 13.87
C GLY A 90 17.32 1.69 13.92
N ARG A 91 16.80 2.21 12.81
CA ARG A 91 15.44 2.80 12.69
C ARG A 91 14.53 2.05 11.73
N ALA A 92 14.93 0.83 11.35
CA ALA A 92 14.15 -0.05 10.50
C ALA A 92 12.83 -0.44 11.18
N ASP A 93 11.73 -0.01 10.59
CA ASP A 93 10.38 -0.27 11.06
C ASP A 93 9.47 -0.54 9.84
N PRO A 94 9.18 -1.82 9.54
CA PRO A 94 8.32 -2.19 8.42
C PRO A 94 6.91 -1.64 8.54
N LYS A 95 6.38 -1.46 9.77
CA LYS A 95 5.05 -0.90 9.96
C LYS A 95 5.05 0.59 9.63
N ARG A 96 6.04 1.34 10.10
CA ARG A 96 6.21 2.77 9.73
C ARG A 96 6.36 2.94 8.22
N TYR A 97 7.11 2.06 7.55
CA TYR A 97 7.22 2.05 6.09
C TYR A 97 5.85 1.84 5.42
N TYR A 98 5.11 0.81 5.85
CA TYR A 98 3.79 0.50 5.30
C TYR A 98 2.80 1.66 5.51
N ASP A 99 2.73 2.21 6.72
CA ASP A 99 1.86 3.34 7.05
C ASP A 99 2.19 4.56 6.17
N SER A 100 3.48 4.84 5.94
CA SER A 100 3.92 5.91 5.05
C SER A 100 3.52 5.65 3.59
N CYS A 101 3.67 4.41 3.10
CA CYS A 101 3.25 4.04 1.75
C CYS A 101 1.74 4.21 1.57
N MET A 102 0.95 3.68 2.51
CA MET A 102 -0.50 3.79 2.49
C MET A 102 -0.98 5.25 2.59
N ASN A 103 -0.27 6.11 3.32
CA ASN A 103 -0.61 7.53 3.38
C ASN A 103 -0.36 8.24 2.03
N SER A 104 0.74 7.91 1.35
CA SER A 104 0.99 8.40 -0.02
C SER A 104 -0.10 7.93 -0.98
N VAL A 105 -0.43 6.63 -0.96
CA VAL A 105 -1.47 6.04 -1.80
C VAL A 105 -2.83 6.68 -1.56
N ARG A 106 -3.20 6.92 -0.29
CA ARG A 106 -4.45 7.61 0.04
C ARG A 106 -4.49 9.00 -0.56
N THR A 107 -3.38 9.74 -0.51
CA THR A 107 -3.28 11.08 -1.09
C THR A 107 -3.47 11.03 -2.61
N ASP A 108 -2.84 10.07 -3.28
CA ASP A 108 -2.95 9.88 -4.73
C ASP A 108 -4.38 9.51 -5.15
N VAL A 109 -5.02 8.59 -4.41
CA VAL A 109 -6.41 8.16 -4.67
C VAL A 109 -7.40 9.30 -4.40
N ASN A 110 -7.22 10.07 -3.33
CA ASN A 110 -8.06 11.23 -3.06
C ASN A 110 -7.92 12.27 -4.17
N THR A 111 -6.70 12.54 -4.64
CA THR A 111 -6.47 13.47 -5.77
C THR A 111 -7.17 12.99 -7.05
N LEU A 112 -7.17 11.67 -7.30
CA LEU A 112 -7.89 11.08 -8.43
C LEU A 112 -9.41 11.27 -8.27
N ILE A 113 -9.95 11.03 -7.08
CA ILE A 113 -11.39 11.17 -6.78
C ILE A 113 -11.81 12.64 -6.89
N ASP A 114 -11.08 13.56 -6.26
CA ASP A 114 -11.37 15.00 -6.27
C ASP A 114 -11.33 15.53 -7.72
N GLY A 115 -10.31 15.15 -8.51
CA GLY A 115 -10.20 15.52 -9.91
C GLY A 115 -11.22 14.85 -10.85
N VAL A 116 -11.92 13.80 -10.38
CA VAL A 116 -13.06 13.16 -11.05
C VAL A 116 -14.38 13.85 -10.68
N ILE A 117 -14.52 14.36 -9.45
CA ILE A 117 -15.71 15.07 -8.99
C ILE A 117 -15.80 16.48 -9.60
N ASP A 118 -14.65 17.12 -9.83
CA ASP A 118 -14.56 18.49 -10.38
C ASP A 118 -14.73 18.58 -11.92
N ARG A 119 -14.88 17.45 -12.64
CA ARG A 119 -15.06 17.41 -14.11
C ARG A 119 -16.50 17.13 -14.51
#